data_AF-A0A0C9STK1-F1
#
_entry.id   AF-A0A0C9STK1-F1
#
_cell.length_a   1.000
_cell.length_b   1.000
_cell.length_c   1.000
_cell.angle_alpha   90.00
_cell.angle_beta   90.00
_cell.angle_gamma   90.00
#
_symmetry.space_group_name_H-M   'P 1'
#
loop_
_entity.id
_entity.type
_entity.pdbx_description
1 polymer ?
#
loop_
_entity_poly.entity_id
_entity_poly.type
_entity_poly.pdbx_seq_one_letter_code
_entity_poly.pdbx_strand_id
1 'polypeptide(L)'
;MKHSLDAASTLHATPAYGNQCHDAEADHLSYLEPLRLPKQKVIGANCGLRASCPFPTPDISVQSQNDYLREWLPHQQQYLDVLLVQEAPPEPRSCNVCGGDGVYKCSDCFAQPLFCTSCCRQQHLLNPLHRIQQWSGKCFKDSALSLVGLKVHLGHGGQPCP
;
A
#
# COMPACT_ATOMS: atom_id res chain seq x y z
N MET A 1 25.64 54.97 -1.29
CA MET A 1 25.87 53.79 -0.44
C MET A 1 24.69 52.85 -0.65
N LYS A 2 24.90 51.77 -1.42
CA LYS A 2 23.87 50.79 -1.75
C LYS A 2 23.93 49.71 -0.67
N HIS A 3 22.85 49.53 0.10
CA HIS A 3 22.74 48.41 1.03
C HIS A 3 22.26 47.18 0.25
N SER A 4 23.14 46.16 0.20
CA SER A 4 22.82 44.81 -0.25
C SER A 4 22.16 44.09 0.93
N LEU A 5 20.98 43.53 0.71
CA LEU A 5 20.35 42.58 1.63
C LEU A 5 20.48 41.20 0.98
N ASP A 6 21.24 40.33 1.63
CA ASP A 6 21.49 38.97 1.19
C ASP A 6 20.21 38.14 1.23
N ALA A 7 19.91 37.47 0.11
CA ALA A 7 18.79 36.56 -0.02
C ALA A 7 19.07 35.24 0.72
N ALA A 8 18.14 34.83 1.57
CA ALA A 8 18.16 33.52 2.22
C ALA A 8 18.11 32.40 1.17
N SER A 9 19.09 31.49 1.24
CA SER A 9 19.13 30.28 0.42
C SER A 9 18.00 29.33 0.81
N THR A 10 16.96 29.28 -0.02
CA THR A 10 15.93 28.24 0.04
C THR A 10 16.50 26.97 -0.59
N LEU A 11 16.80 25.96 0.22
CA LEU A 11 17.06 24.60 -0.28
C LEU A 11 15.76 24.02 -0.80
N HIS A 12 15.61 24.01 -2.13
CA HIS A 12 14.52 23.31 -2.81
C HIS A 12 14.74 21.80 -2.69
N ALA A 13 14.00 21.14 -1.80
CA ALA A 13 13.80 19.70 -1.88
C ALA A 13 12.94 19.42 -3.13
N THR A 14 13.46 18.62 -4.06
CA THR A 14 12.68 18.10 -5.18
C THR A 14 11.57 17.20 -4.63
N PRO A 15 10.29 17.41 -5.01
CA PRO A 15 9.25 16.51 -4.57
C PRO A 15 9.47 15.17 -5.27
N ALA A 16 9.65 14.11 -4.49
CA ALA A 16 9.37 12.76 -4.96
C ALA A 16 7.97 12.79 -5.59
N TYR A 17 7.82 12.15 -6.75
CA TYR A 17 6.59 12.11 -7.54
C TYR A 17 5.46 11.55 -6.67
N GLY A 18 4.81 12.43 -5.91
CA GLY A 18 3.89 12.05 -4.85
C GLY A 18 2.57 11.60 -5.43
N ASN A 19 1.94 10.65 -4.75
CA ASN A 19 0.60 10.18 -5.05
C ASN A 19 -0.35 11.41 -5.01
N GLN A 20 -0.78 11.89 -6.18
CA GLN A 20 -1.75 12.99 -6.27
C GLN A 20 -3.09 12.44 -5.79
N CYS A 21 -3.79 13.16 -4.89
CA CYS A 21 -5.16 12.79 -4.56
C CYS A 21 -5.99 13.00 -5.84
N HIS A 22 -6.41 11.93 -6.51
CA HIS A 22 -7.29 12.02 -7.65
C HIS A 22 -8.71 12.30 -7.17
N ASP A 23 -9.37 13.29 -7.79
CA ASP A 23 -10.81 13.49 -7.61
C ASP A 23 -11.55 12.35 -8.36
N ALA A 24 -12.52 11.73 -7.69
CA ALA A 24 -13.09 10.43 -8.03
C ALA A 24 -13.99 10.37 -9.29
N GLU A 25 -13.89 11.32 -10.22
CA GLU A 25 -14.94 11.53 -11.23
C GLU A 25 -14.68 10.92 -12.62
N ALA A 26 -13.67 10.05 -12.81
CA ALA A 26 -13.23 9.67 -14.18
C ALA A 26 -13.20 8.18 -14.57
N ASP A 27 -13.37 7.19 -13.68
CA ASP A 27 -13.10 5.77 -14.05
C ASP A 27 -14.29 4.81 -13.86
N HIS A 28 -15.51 5.29 -14.12
CA HIS A 28 -16.70 4.45 -14.07
C HIS A 28 -16.96 3.81 -15.45
N LEU A 29 -16.82 2.48 -15.55
CA LEU A 29 -17.38 1.57 -16.59
C LEU A 29 -16.47 1.06 -17.71
N SER A 30 -15.39 0.33 -17.38
CA SER A 30 -14.81 -0.64 -18.33
C SER A 30 -14.49 -2.01 -17.72
N TYR A 31 -14.42 -2.13 -16.39
CA TYR A 31 -13.99 -3.35 -15.70
C TYR A 31 -15.10 -4.38 -15.39
N LEU A 32 -16.37 -4.04 -15.61
CA LEU A 32 -17.50 -4.90 -15.21
C LEU A 32 -17.91 -5.92 -16.28
N GLU A 33 -17.29 -5.92 -17.47
CA GLU A 33 -17.58 -6.94 -18.48
C GLU A 33 -16.68 -8.18 -18.27
N PRO A 34 -17.23 -9.34 -17.85
CA PRO A 34 -16.42 -10.51 -17.57
C PRO A 34 -15.80 -11.06 -18.86
N LEU A 35 -14.48 -11.27 -18.87
CA LEU A 35 -13.78 -11.92 -19.97
C LEU A 35 -14.40 -13.31 -20.22
N ARG A 36 -15.10 -13.47 -21.34
CA ARG A 36 -15.67 -14.76 -21.77
C ARG A 36 -14.56 -15.66 -22.31
N LEU A 37 -13.86 -16.35 -21.42
CA LEU A 37 -12.87 -17.34 -21.82
C LEU A 37 -13.55 -18.63 -22.35
N PRO A 38 -13.06 -19.20 -23.46
CA PRO A 38 -13.55 -20.49 -23.95
C PRO A 38 -13.39 -21.57 -22.87
N LYS A 39 -14.45 -22.32 -22.58
CA LYS A 39 -14.36 -23.50 -21.72
C LYS A 39 -13.54 -24.55 -22.45
N GLN A 40 -12.30 -24.76 -22.02
CA GLN A 40 -11.43 -25.76 -22.59
C GLN A 40 -11.88 -27.13 -22.09
N LYS A 41 -12.44 -27.95 -22.98
CA LYS A 41 -12.75 -29.35 -22.66
C LYS A 41 -11.43 -30.10 -22.60
N VAL A 42 -10.96 -30.43 -21.40
CA VAL A 42 -9.81 -31.33 -21.23
C VAL A 42 -10.27 -32.72 -21.68
N ILE A 43 -9.86 -33.13 -22.88
CA ILE A 43 -10.05 -34.51 -23.33
C ILE A 43 -9.03 -35.33 -22.55
N GLY A 44 -9.52 -36.25 -21.71
CA GLY A 44 -8.68 -37.13 -20.90
C GLY A 44 -7.57 -37.75 -21.74
N ALA A 45 -6.38 -37.84 -21.16
CA ALA A 45 -5.19 -38.34 -21.83
C ALA A 45 -5.51 -39.65 -22.57
N ASN A 46 -5.37 -39.63 -23.89
CA ASN A 46 -5.28 -40.87 -24.66
C ASN A 46 -3.95 -41.52 -24.25
N CYS A 47 -3.98 -42.37 -23.23
CA CYS A 47 -2.90 -43.31 -22.99
C CYS A 47 -2.81 -44.17 -24.26
N GLY A 48 -1.79 -43.98 -25.09
CA GLY A 48 -1.64 -44.58 -26.43
C GLY A 48 -1.54 -46.13 -26.48
N LEU A 49 -2.12 -46.83 -25.52
CA LEU A 49 -2.34 -48.25 -25.48
C LEU A 49 -3.71 -48.53 -26.12
N ARG A 50 -3.73 -49.31 -27.20
CA ARG A 50 -4.93 -49.77 -27.95
C ARG A 50 -5.85 -50.72 -27.15
N ALA A 51 -5.81 -50.68 -25.82
CA ALA A 51 -6.66 -51.49 -24.95
C ALA A 51 -7.48 -50.57 -24.04
N SER A 52 -8.79 -50.74 -24.06
CA SER A 52 -9.72 -50.06 -23.17
C SER A 52 -9.32 -50.36 -21.72
N CYS A 53 -8.93 -49.35 -20.94
CA CYS A 53 -8.67 -49.52 -19.51
C CYS A 53 -9.95 -50.03 -18.82
N PRO A 54 -9.91 -51.18 -18.11
CA PRO A 54 -11.09 -51.77 -17.47
C PRO A 54 -11.50 -51.07 -16.17
N PHE A 55 -10.79 -50.02 -15.77
CA PHE A 55 -11.10 -49.23 -14.58
C PHE A 55 -11.87 -47.99 -14.98
N PRO A 56 -13.00 -47.66 -14.31
CA PRO A 56 -13.60 -46.35 -14.42
C PRO A 56 -12.50 -45.34 -14.08
N THR A 57 -12.09 -44.52 -15.05
CA THR A 57 -11.29 -43.35 -14.71
C THR A 57 -12.17 -42.55 -13.75
N PRO A 58 -11.73 -42.32 -12.49
CA PRO A 58 -12.47 -41.42 -11.64
C PRO A 58 -12.56 -40.11 -12.41
N ASP A 59 -13.79 -39.62 -12.59
CA ASP A 59 -14.05 -38.30 -13.16
C ASP A 59 -13.59 -37.28 -12.11
N ILE A 60 -12.27 -37.17 -11.98
CA ILE A 60 -11.64 -36.17 -11.13
C ILE A 60 -11.85 -34.89 -11.90
N SER A 61 -12.91 -34.17 -11.54
CA SER A 61 -13.11 -32.77 -11.89
C SER A 61 -11.90 -31.98 -11.39
N VAL A 62 -10.84 -31.93 -12.18
CA VAL A 62 -9.68 -31.08 -11.89
C VAL A 62 -10.14 -29.65 -12.14
N GLN A 63 -10.40 -28.90 -11.07
CA GLN A 63 -10.64 -27.46 -11.16
C GLN A 63 -9.44 -26.82 -11.89
N SER A 64 -9.70 -26.09 -12.96
CA SER A 64 -8.67 -25.29 -13.61
C SER A 64 -8.33 -24.07 -12.76
N GLN A 65 -7.20 -23.42 -13.01
CA GLN A 65 -6.87 -22.13 -12.39
C GLN A 65 -7.99 -21.09 -12.55
N ASN A 66 -8.69 -21.10 -13.70
CA ASN A 66 -9.83 -20.22 -13.95
C ASN A 66 -11.05 -20.55 -13.08
N ASP A 67 -11.23 -21.81 -12.70
CA ASP A 67 -12.36 -22.22 -11.85
C ASP A 67 -12.15 -21.70 -10.42
N TYR A 68 -10.93 -21.80 -9.89
CA TYR A 68 -10.56 -21.18 -8.60
C TYR A 68 -10.73 -19.65 -8.60
N LEU A 69 -10.37 -18.97 -9.69
CA LEU A 69 -10.58 -17.51 -9.80
C LEU A 69 -12.07 -17.15 -9.83
N ARG A 70 -12.92 -17.97 -10.46
CA ARG A 70 -14.38 -17.76 -10.48
C ARG A 70 -15.03 -17.99 -9.11
N GLU A 71 -14.53 -18.94 -8.34
CA GLU A 71 -14.96 -19.18 -6.95
C GLU A 71 -14.67 -17.96 -6.05
N TRP A 72 -13.65 -17.16 -6.37
CA TRP A 72 -13.33 -15.93 -5.63
C TRP A 72 -14.25 -14.75 -5.98
N LEU A 73 -14.80 -14.67 -7.19
CA LEU A 73 -15.58 -13.50 -7.65
C LEU A 73 -16.70 -13.05 -6.69
N PRO A 74 -17.51 -13.94 -6.08
CA PRO A 74 -18.53 -13.53 -5.11
C PRO A 74 -17.97 -12.81 -3.88
N HIS A 75 -16.68 -13.03 -3.56
CA HIS A 75 -15.99 -12.44 -2.41
C HIS A 75 -15.24 -11.15 -2.77
N GLN A 76 -15.07 -10.83 -4.06
CA GLN A 76 -14.25 -9.72 -4.54
C GLN A 76 -14.56 -8.41 -3.81
N GLN A 77 -15.84 -8.05 -3.69
CA GLN A 77 -16.25 -6.79 -3.10
C GLN A 77 -15.84 -6.69 -1.62
N GLN A 78 -16.05 -7.75 -0.84
CA GLN A 78 -15.69 -7.76 0.58
C GLN A 78 -14.20 -7.50 0.80
N TYR A 79 -13.34 -8.10 -0.03
CA TYR A 79 -11.89 -7.89 0.08
C TYR A 79 -11.50 -6.49 -0.38
N LEU A 80 -12.10 -6.00 -1.47
CA LEU A 80 -11.87 -4.65 -1.95
C LEU A 80 -12.25 -3.61 -0.89
N ASP A 81 -13.40 -3.77 -0.22
CA ASP A 81 -13.84 -2.88 0.84
C ASP A 81 -12.83 -2.84 1.99
N VAL A 82 -12.32 -4.00 2.43
CA VAL A 82 -11.29 -4.09 3.48
C VAL A 82 -10.00 -3.37 3.07
N LEU A 83 -9.56 -3.51 1.82
CA LEU A 83 -8.38 -2.83 1.31
C LEU A 83 -8.60 -1.31 1.27
N LEU A 84 -9.74 -0.86 0.75
CA LEU A 84 -10.07 0.56 0.65
C LEU A 84 -10.24 1.23 2.01
N VAL A 85 -10.76 0.53 3.02
CA VAL A 85 -10.86 1.05 4.40
C VAL A 85 -9.48 1.39 4.98
N GLN A 86 -8.41 0.73 4.55
CA GLN A 86 -7.04 0.99 5.02
C GLN A 86 -6.38 2.21 4.35
N GLU A 87 -6.95 2.73 3.26
CA GLU A 87 -6.45 3.92 2.57
C GLU A 87 -6.79 5.22 3.31
N ALA A 88 -7.83 5.19 4.15
CA ALA A 88 -8.21 6.29 5.04
C ALA A 88 -7.82 5.99 6.49
N PRO A 89 -7.57 7.01 7.34
CA PRO A 89 -7.44 6.79 8.77
C PRO A 89 -8.76 6.28 9.35
N PRO A 90 -8.75 5.40 10.37
CA PRO A 90 -9.93 5.06 11.13
C PRO A 90 -10.53 6.31 11.78
N GLU A 91 -11.83 6.30 12.01
CA GLU A 91 -12.52 7.28 12.83
C GLU A 91 -12.90 6.65 14.18
N PRO A 92 -12.35 7.12 15.32
CA PRO A 92 -11.49 8.30 15.46
C PRO A 92 -10.04 8.05 15.04
N ARG A 93 -9.44 9.06 14.40
CA ARG A 93 -8.03 9.08 13.98
C ARG A 93 -7.10 9.19 15.19
N SER A 94 -6.80 8.05 15.80
CA SER A 94 -6.03 7.96 17.03
C SER A 94 -4.61 7.44 16.78
N CYS A 95 -3.65 8.03 17.48
CA CYS A 95 -2.29 7.54 17.50
C CYS A 95 -2.22 6.19 18.23
N ASN A 96 -1.62 5.18 17.61
CA ASN A 96 -1.48 3.84 18.17
C ASN A 96 -0.64 3.76 19.45
N VAL A 97 0.10 4.82 19.80
CA VAL A 97 0.98 4.85 20.97
C VAL A 97 0.34 5.59 22.15
N CYS A 98 -0.21 6.79 21.92
CA CYS A 98 -0.70 7.66 22.99
C CYS A 98 -2.19 7.99 22.92
N GLY A 99 -2.90 7.55 21.88
CA GLY A 99 -4.32 7.87 21.67
C GLY A 99 -4.62 9.30 21.22
N GLY A 100 -3.61 10.17 21.06
CA GLY A 100 -3.77 11.54 20.52
C GLY A 100 -4.08 11.57 19.01
N ASP A 101 -4.02 12.73 18.37
CA ASP A 101 -4.36 12.87 16.94
C ASP A 101 -3.32 12.17 16.03
N GLY A 102 -3.74 11.10 15.37
CA GLY A 102 -2.91 10.25 14.50
C GLY A 102 -2.77 10.80 13.08
N VAL A 103 -1.97 11.85 12.88
CA VAL A 103 -1.81 12.53 11.58
C VAL A 103 -0.83 11.88 10.60
N TYR A 104 0.08 11.01 11.06
CA TYR A 104 1.10 10.38 10.22
C TYR A 104 0.88 8.86 10.13
N LYS A 105 0.97 8.31 8.92
CA LYS A 105 1.04 6.87 8.65
C LYS A 105 2.46 6.51 8.24
N CYS A 106 2.97 5.36 8.66
CA CYS A 106 4.23 4.82 8.12
C CYS A 106 3.95 3.59 7.27
N SER A 107 4.43 3.58 6.02
CA SER A 107 4.21 2.47 5.08
C SER A 107 5.14 1.28 5.34
N ASP A 108 6.28 1.51 5.98
CA ASP A 108 7.30 0.49 6.23
C ASP A 108 7.17 -0.18 7.61
N CYS A 109 6.49 0.48 8.56
CA CYS A 109 6.17 -0.12 9.85
C CYS A 109 5.15 -1.25 9.69
N PHE A 110 5.34 -2.33 10.46
CA PHE A 110 4.40 -3.43 10.50
C PHE A 110 2.99 -2.94 10.83
N ALA A 111 1.99 -3.42 10.08
CA ALA A 111 0.57 -3.04 10.21
C ALA A 111 0.25 -1.55 9.96
N GLN A 112 1.18 -0.78 9.37
CA GLN A 112 0.97 0.62 8.97
C GLN A 112 0.28 1.52 10.03
N PRO A 113 0.84 1.61 11.25
CA PRO A 113 0.23 2.36 12.34
C PRO A 113 0.14 3.87 12.07
N LEU A 114 -0.80 4.50 12.77
CA LEU A 114 -0.94 5.95 12.87
C LEU A 114 -0.21 6.53 14.07
N PHE A 115 0.40 7.68 13.84
CA PHE A 115 1.19 8.40 14.83
C PHE A 115 0.82 9.87 14.86
N CYS A 116 0.78 10.44 16.07
CA CYS A 116 0.93 11.88 16.22
C CYS A 116 2.38 12.29 15.92
N THR A 117 2.66 13.59 15.75
CA THR A 117 4.00 14.09 15.39
C THR A 117 5.10 13.61 16.35
N SER A 118 4.85 13.64 17.67
CA SER A 118 5.86 13.27 18.68
C SER A 118 6.14 11.78 18.69
N CYS A 119 5.09 10.95 18.67
CA CYS A 119 5.23 9.49 18.60
C CYS A 119 5.86 9.06 17.28
N CYS A 120 5.51 9.71 16.17
CA CYS A 120 6.12 9.46 14.86
C CYS A 120 7.65 9.65 14.94
N ARG A 121 8.10 10.79 15.46
CA ARG A 121 9.54 11.05 15.64
C ARG A 121 10.20 10.00 16.53
N GLN A 122 9.61 9.66 17.68
CA GLN A 122 10.20 8.74 18.65
C GLN A 122 10.31 7.31 18.12
N GLN A 123 9.25 6.79 17.48
CA GLN A 123 9.23 5.42 16.95
C GLN A 123 10.22 5.22 15.79
N HIS A 124 10.57 6.28 15.08
CA HIS A 124 11.47 6.20 13.92
C HIS A 124 12.92 6.60 14.22
N LEU A 125 13.30 6.87 15.47
CA LEU A 125 14.69 7.22 15.82
C LEU A 125 15.71 6.17 15.36
N LEU A 126 15.34 4.87 15.47
CA LEU A 126 16.18 3.75 15.04
C LEU A 126 15.92 3.33 13.57
N ASN A 127 14.87 3.87 12.96
CA ASN A 127 14.46 3.55 11.60
C ASN A 127 14.30 4.83 10.75
N PRO A 128 15.35 5.65 10.60
CA PRO A 128 15.25 7.00 10.02
C PRO A 128 14.99 7.01 8.50
N LEU A 129 15.00 5.84 7.86
CA LEU A 129 14.77 5.67 6.42
C LEU A 129 13.35 5.21 6.08
N HIS A 130 12.51 4.98 7.08
CA HIS A 130 11.11 4.63 6.84
C HIS A 130 10.38 5.76 6.12
N ARG A 131 9.52 5.37 5.18
CA ARG A 131 8.64 6.24 4.43
C ARG A 131 7.40 6.52 5.25
N ILE A 132 7.12 7.81 5.43
CA ILE A 132 5.93 8.28 6.13
C ILE A 132 5.04 9.08 5.19
N GLN A 133 3.76 9.11 5.52
CA GLN A 133 2.75 9.89 4.84
C GLN A 133 1.98 10.71 5.88
N GLN A 134 1.54 11.90 5.51
CA GLN A 134 0.72 12.78 6.34
C GLN A 134 -0.71 12.83 5.80
N TRP A 135 -1.68 12.79 6.70
CA TRP A 135 -3.08 12.97 6.35
C TRP A 135 -3.35 14.41 5.91
N SER A 136 -3.87 14.60 4.70
CA SER A 136 -4.18 15.93 4.15
C SER A 136 -5.64 16.35 4.37
N GLY A 137 -6.44 15.56 5.09
CA GLY A 137 -7.89 15.74 5.20
C GLY A 137 -8.71 14.93 4.19
N LYS A 138 -8.08 14.45 3.11
CA LYS A 138 -8.73 13.64 2.06
C LYS A 138 -7.97 12.35 1.74
N CYS A 139 -6.65 12.43 1.65
CA CYS A 139 -5.80 11.29 1.36
C CYS A 139 -4.46 11.41 2.12
N PHE A 140 -3.72 10.31 2.23
CA PHE A 140 -2.35 10.33 2.74
C PHE A 140 -1.39 10.79 1.64
N LYS A 141 -0.60 11.82 1.93
CA LYS A 141 0.44 12.34 1.03
C LYS A 141 1.81 12.02 1.58
N ASP A 142 2.76 11.75 0.69
CA ASP A 142 4.15 11.50 1.08
C ASP A 142 4.70 12.66 1.92
N SER A 143 5.42 12.31 2.96
CA SER A 143 6.05 13.23 3.90
C SER A 143 7.45 12.72 4.27
N ALA A 144 8.16 13.48 5.07
CA ALA A 144 9.54 13.16 5.46
C ALA A 144 9.69 13.20 6.97
N LEU A 145 10.48 12.27 7.52
CA LEU A 145 10.80 12.23 8.94
C LEU A 145 11.48 13.52 9.43
N SER A 146 12.21 14.21 8.55
CA SER A 146 12.77 15.54 8.84
C SER A 146 11.71 16.60 9.14
N LEU A 147 10.53 16.53 8.52
CA LEU A 147 9.42 17.46 8.75
C LEU A 147 8.76 17.25 10.12
N VAL A 148 8.80 16.03 10.67
CA VAL A 148 8.40 15.77 12.07
C VAL A 148 9.51 16.05 13.08
N GLY A 149 10.66 16.58 12.61
CA GLY A 149 11.79 16.99 13.42
C GLY A 149 12.75 15.85 13.78
N LEU A 150 12.70 14.71 13.08
CA LEU A 150 13.74 13.69 13.21
C LEU A 150 15.04 14.20 12.59
N LYS A 151 16.15 14.05 13.33
CA LYS A 151 17.49 14.41 12.88
C LYS A 151 18.37 13.16 12.97
N VAL A 152 19.16 12.94 11.94
CA VAL A 152 20.17 11.87 11.90
C VAL A 152 21.53 12.52 12.05
N HIS A 153 22.28 12.12 13.07
CA HIS A 153 23.65 12.56 13.27
C HIS A 153 24.61 11.55 12.64
N LEU A 154 25.46 12.01 11.73
CA LEU A 154 26.43 11.19 11.02
C LEU A 154 27.72 11.15 11.85
N GLY A 155 27.94 10.06 12.58
CA GLY A 155 29.10 9.90 13.47
C GLY A 155 28.73 9.93 14.97
N HIS A 156 29.74 9.88 15.85
CA HIS A 156 29.59 9.90 17.32
C HIS A 156 28.53 8.94 17.88
N GLY A 157 28.36 7.76 17.26
CA GLY A 157 27.30 6.82 17.66
C GLY A 157 25.89 7.41 17.57
N GLY A 158 25.65 8.36 16.68
CA GLY A 158 24.36 9.04 16.51
C GLY A 158 24.14 10.24 17.44
N GLN A 159 25.16 10.67 18.20
CA GLN A 159 25.09 11.87 19.04
C GLN A 159 25.38 13.16 18.26
N PRO A 160 24.85 14.32 18.70
CA PRO A 160 25.18 15.62 18.12
C PRO A 160 26.68 15.95 18.27
N CYS A 161 27.24 16.64 17.28
CA CYS A 161 28.60 17.18 17.35
C CYS A 161 28.69 18.24 18.46
N PRO A 162 29.77 18.24 19.27
CA PRO A 162 30.05 19.31 20.23
C PRO A 162 30.30 20.66 19.55
#